data_AF-A0A453KKE6-F1
#
_entry.id   AF-A0A453KKE6-F1
#
_cell.length_a   1.000
_cell.length_b   1.000
_cell.length_c   1.000
_cell.angle_alpha   90.00
_cell.angle_beta   90.00
_cell.angle_gamma   90.00
#
_symmetry.space_group_name_H-M   'P 1'
#
loop_
_entity.id
_entity.type
_entity.pdbx_description
1 polymer ?
#
loop_
_entity_poly.entity_id
_entity_poly.type
_entity_poly.pdbx_seq_one_letter_code
_entity_poly.pdbx_strand_id
1 'polypeptide(L)'
;FSPHRAAGGRRVRAVTARPRPLFSPRAVSDSRNSQTCLDPDASTSVLGIILGGGAGTRLYPLTKKRAKPAVPLGANYRLIDIPVSNCLNSNVSKIYVLTQFNSASLNRHLSRAYGNNIGGYKNDGFVEVLAAQQSPENPDWFQGTADAVRQYLWLFEEHNVMEFLILAGDHLYRMDYQKFIQAHRETDADITVAALPMDEERATAFGLMKIDDEGRIVEFSEKPKGEKLKAMMVDTTILGLDSERAKELPYIASMGIYVFSKDAMLRLLRDNFPSANDFGSEVIPGATEIGMRVQAYLYDGYWEDIGTIEAFYNANLGITKKPVPDFSFYDRSAPIYTQSRYLPPSKVLNADVTDSVIGEGCVINHCTINHSVVGLRSCISEGAVIEDSLLMGADYYEVKYNQTELC
;
A
#
# COMPACT_ATOMS: atom_id res chain seq x y z
N PHE A 1 -75.15 50.59 -4.45
CA PHE A 1 -73.97 50.53 -5.34
C PHE A 1 -73.00 49.50 -4.78
N SER A 2 -72.84 48.38 -5.47
CA SER A 2 -71.60 47.55 -5.46
C SER A 2 -70.48 48.33 -6.21
N PRO A 3 -69.19 47.93 -6.26
CA PRO A 3 -68.57 46.68 -5.73
C PRO A 3 -67.11 46.81 -5.16
N HIS A 4 -66.57 45.67 -4.68
CA HIS A 4 -65.22 45.04 -4.86
C HIS A 4 -63.92 45.87 -5.00
N ARG A 5 -62.70 45.45 -4.67
CA ARG A 5 -62.00 44.26 -4.08
C ARG A 5 -60.51 44.70 -4.00
N ALA A 6 -59.73 44.25 -3.01
CA ALA A 6 -58.39 43.67 -3.24
C ALA A 6 -57.79 43.15 -1.92
N ALA A 7 -57.44 41.86 -1.93
CA ALA A 7 -56.83 41.11 -0.85
C ALA A 7 -55.30 41.23 -0.88
N GLY A 8 -54.66 41.40 0.28
CA GLY A 8 -53.22 41.33 0.46
C GLY A 8 -52.83 40.11 1.30
N GLY A 9 -52.69 38.95 0.64
CA GLY A 9 -52.23 37.71 1.26
C GLY A 9 -50.70 37.63 1.28
N ARG A 10 -50.13 37.28 2.45
CA ARG A 10 -48.71 36.92 2.64
C ARG A 10 -48.31 35.79 1.68
N ARG A 11 -47.31 36.06 0.83
CA ARG A 11 -46.62 35.00 0.05
C ARG A 11 -45.49 34.42 0.89
N VAL A 12 -45.68 33.18 1.35
CA VAL A 12 -44.59 32.28 1.74
C VAL A 12 -43.90 31.84 0.44
N ARG A 13 -42.60 32.11 0.30
CA ARG A 13 -41.80 31.56 -0.81
C ARG A 13 -41.52 30.09 -0.50
N ALA A 14 -42.19 29.19 -1.23
CA ALA A 14 -41.78 27.80 -1.33
C ALA A 14 -40.43 27.74 -2.06
N VAL A 15 -39.40 27.25 -1.38
CA VAL A 15 -38.12 26.90 -1.99
C VAL A 15 -38.33 25.56 -2.69
N THR A 16 -38.51 25.60 -4.01
CA THR A 16 -38.52 24.38 -4.84
C THR A 16 -37.10 23.81 -4.85
N ALA A 17 -36.90 22.67 -4.20
CA ALA A 17 -35.69 21.88 -4.31
C ALA A 17 -35.49 21.50 -5.79
N ARG A 18 -34.33 21.87 -6.36
CA ARG A 18 -33.92 21.37 -7.67
C ARG A 18 -33.64 19.85 -7.54
N PRO A 19 -34.03 19.02 -8.51
CA PRO A 19 -33.59 17.63 -8.52
C PRO A 19 -32.07 17.61 -8.60
N ARG A 20 -31.41 16.90 -7.67
CA ARG A 20 -29.99 16.57 -7.83
C ARG A 20 -29.86 15.72 -9.10
N PRO A 21 -28.89 15.98 -9.99
CA PRO A 21 -28.65 15.08 -11.10
C PRO A 21 -28.33 13.68 -10.54
N LEU A 22 -29.07 12.67 -10.99
CA LEU A 22 -28.75 11.27 -10.79
C LEU A 22 -27.46 10.98 -11.56
N PHE A 23 -26.32 11.21 -10.92
CA PHE A 23 -25.08 10.57 -11.32
C PHE A 23 -25.14 9.14 -10.79
N SER A 24 -25.35 8.18 -11.68
CA SER A 24 -24.93 6.81 -11.42
C SER A 24 -23.41 6.85 -11.34
N PRO A 25 -22.78 6.47 -10.21
CA PRO A 25 -21.34 6.34 -10.16
C PRO A 25 -20.98 5.18 -11.09
N ARG A 26 -20.52 5.51 -12.30
CA ARG A 26 -19.81 4.52 -13.13
C ARG A 26 -18.63 4.05 -12.29
N ALA A 27 -18.40 2.74 -12.24
CA ALA A 27 -17.30 2.17 -11.49
C ALA A 27 -16.00 2.94 -11.72
N VAL A 28 -15.35 3.31 -10.64
CA VAL A 28 -14.20 4.19 -10.64
C VAL A 28 -12.96 3.33 -10.89
N SER A 29 -12.33 3.53 -12.04
CA SER A 29 -11.09 2.87 -12.45
C SER A 29 -9.94 3.86 -12.53
N ASP A 30 -8.70 3.36 -12.48
CA ASP A 30 -7.44 4.11 -12.57
C ASP A 30 -7.18 4.82 -13.93
N SER A 31 -8.22 5.18 -14.68
CA SER A 31 -8.09 5.83 -15.99
C SER A 31 -7.19 7.08 -15.94
N ARG A 32 -6.30 7.22 -16.93
CA ARG A 32 -5.20 8.20 -16.96
C ARG A 32 -5.65 9.68 -17.10
N ASN A 33 -6.94 9.95 -17.23
CA ASN A 33 -7.49 11.28 -17.55
C ASN A 33 -8.45 11.88 -16.49
N SER A 34 -8.63 11.25 -15.32
CA SER A 34 -9.44 11.85 -14.26
C SER A 34 -8.66 12.96 -13.53
N GLN A 35 -9.19 14.17 -13.57
CA GLN A 35 -8.71 15.28 -12.73
C GLN A 35 -9.21 15.03 -11.31
N THR A 36 -8.31 14.73 -10.37
CA THR A 36 -8.67 14.50 -8.98
C THR A 36 -8.85 15.84 -8.26
N CYS A 37 -9.93 15.99 -7.50
CA CYS A 37 -10.18 17.17 -6.69
C CYS A 37 -10.77 16.73 -5.34
N LEU A 38 -9.93 16.12 -4.50
CA LEU A 38 -10.32 15.85 -3.12
C LEU A 38 -10.55 17.16 -2.38
N ASP A 39 -11.75 17.32 -1.84
CA ASP A 39 -12.13 18.43 -0.97
C ASP A 39 -12.79 17.86 0.30
N PRO A 40 -12.21 18.06 1.49
CA PRO A 40 -10.85 18.57 1.75
C PRO A 40 -9.74 17.69 1.18
N ASP A 41 -8.53 18.23 1.02
CA ASP A 41 -7.40 17.50 0.43
C ASP A 41 -6.93 16.31 1.30
N ALA A 42 -6.22 15.35 0.69
CA ALA A 42 -5.73 14.16 1.39
C ALA A 42 -4.76 14.50 2.55
N SER A 43 -3.99 15.58 2.44
CA SER A 43 -3.00 15.97 3.45
C SER A 43 -3.66 16.33 4.79
N THR A 44 -4.81 17.00 4.72
CA THR A 44 -5.56 17.40 5.91
C THR A 44 -6.53 16.34 6.38
N SER A 45 -7.15 15.61 5.46
CA SER A 45 -8.33 14.77 5.76
C SER A 45 -8.09 13.27 5.78
N VAL A 46 -6.89 12.78 5.45
CA VAL A 46 -6.59 11.34 5.43
C VAL A 46 -5.41 11.02 6.34
N LEU A 47 -5.55 9.97 7.15
CA LEU A 47 -4.46 9.39 7.93
C LEU A 47 -4.06 8.04 7.32
N GLY A 48 -2.81 7.93 6.87
CA GLY A 48 -2.23 6.68 6.39
C GLY A 48 -1.79 5.80 7.56
N ILE A 49 -2.18 4.53 7.55
CA ILE A 49 -1.84 3.53 8.56
C ILE A 49 -1.24 2.32 7.84
N ILE A 50 0.07 2.18 7.93
CA ILE A 50 0.83 1.11 7.28
C ILE A 50 1.01 -0.05 8.27
N LEU A 51 0.52 -1.21 7.89
CA LEU A 51 0.66 -2.46 8.62
C LEU A 51 1.99 -3.11 8.24
N GLY A 52 3.03 -2.84 9.02
CA GLY A 52 4.38 -3.37 8.80
C GLY A 52 4.52 -4.88 9.05
N GLY A 53 3.45 -5.53 9.49
CA GLY A 53 3.38 -6.97 9.72
C GLY A 53 3.87 -7.39 11.10
N GLY A 54 3.60 -8.67 11.41
CA GLY A 54 3.98 -9.28 12.67
C GLY A 54 5.44 -9.78 12.72
N ALA A 55 5.67 -10.96 13.31
CA ALA A 55 7.00 -11.57 13.44
C ALA A 55 7.76 -11.82 12.12
N GLY A 56 7.11 -11.68 10.96
CA GLY A 56 7.77 -11.76 9.64
C GLY A 56 8.34 -13.15 9.33
N THR A 57 7.72 -14.21 9.85
CA THR A 57 8.20 -15.60 9.77
C THR A 57 8.31 -16.10 8.33
N ARG A 58 7.41 -15.67 7.43
CA ARG A 58 7.42 -16.03 6.00
C ARG A 58 8.64 -15.50 5.22
N LEU A 59 9.29 -14.44 5.72
CA LEU A 59 10.53 -13.87 5.17
C LEU A 59 11.76 -14.23 6.01
N TYR A 60 11.66 -15.16 6.95
CA TYR A 60 12.83 -15.65 7.66
C TYR A 60 13.80 -16.33 6.66
N PRO A 61 15.12 -16.07 6.71
CA PRO A 61 15.88 -15.39 7.77
C PRO A 61 16.06 -13.87 7.59
N LEU A 62 15.48 -13.24 6.57
CA LEU A 62 15.66 -11.81 6.28
C LEU A 62 15.15 -10.91 7.41
N THR A 63 14.18 -11.39 8.19
CA THR A 63 13.55 -10.73 9.35
C THR A 63 14.17 -11.11 10.70
N LYS A 64 15.21 -11.96 10.73
CA LYS A 64 15.79 -12.51 11.97
C LYS A 64 16.21 -11.44 13.00
N LYS A 65 16.75 -10.31 12.53
CA LYS A 65 17.25 -9.21 13.38
C LYS A 65 16.70 -7.83 12.96
N ARG A 66 15.63 -7.79 12.16
CA ARG A 66 15.07 -6.54 11.63
C ARG A 66 13.56 -6.65 11.50
N ALA A 67 12.87 -5.52 11.67
CA ALA A 67 11.46 -5.42 11.33
C ALA A 67 11.25 -5.78 9.85
N LYS A 68 10.13 -6.42 9.52
CA LYS A 68 9.77 -6.73 8.13
C LYS A 68 9.83 -5.48 7.22
N PRO A 69 9.30 -4.30 7.61
CA PRO A 69 9.37 -3.12 6.76
C PRO A 69 10.79 -2.61 6.49
N ALA A 70 11.77 -3.03 7.32
CA ALA A 70 13.17 -2.66 7.16
C ALA A 70 13.97 -3.62 6.28
N VAL A 71 13.37 -4.68 5.72
CA VAL A 71 14.07 -5.60 4.80
C VAL A 71 14.51 -4.82 3.54
N PRO A 72 15.80 -4.91 3.14
CA PRO A 72 16.31 -4.26 1.92
C PRO A 72 15.56 -4.73 0.67
N LEU A 73 15.38 -3.87 -0.31
CA LEU A 73 14.62 -4.13 -1.54
C LEU A 73 15.28 -3.39 -2.72
N GLY A 74 15.32 -4.00 -3.91
CA GLY A 74 15.65 -3.30 -5.16
C GLY A 74 17.00 -2.57 -5.14
N ALA A 75 18.03 -3.21 -4.60
CA ALA A 75 19.39 -2.70 -4.37
C ALA A 75 19.54 -1.53 -3.36
N ASN A 76 18.68 -0.52 -3.40
CA ASN A 76 18.85 0.76 -2.69
C ASN A 76 17.68 1.12 -1.75
N TYR A 77 16.62 0.32 -1.68
CA TYR A 77 15.39 0.64 -0.96
C TYR A 77 15.17 -0.29 0.23
N ARG A 78 14.10 -0.05 1.00
CA ARG A 78 13.52 -0.99 1.96
C ARG A 78 12.04 -1.19 1.64
N LEU A 79 11.44 -2.30 2.12
CA LEU A 79 10.01 -2.58 1.91
C LEU A 79 9.10 -1.39 2.28
N ILE A 80 9.40 -0.70 3.39
CA ILE A 80 8.61 0.45 3.86
C ILE A 80 8.57 1.63 2.87
N ASP A 81 9.57 1.74 1.99
CA ASP A 81 9.65 2.84 1.04
C ASP A 81 8.51 2.81 0.02
N ILE A 82 7.96 1.62 -0.30
CA ILE A 82 6.85 1.48 -1.25
C ILE A 82 5.57 2.18 -0.73
N PRO A 83 4.96 1.74 0.40
CA PRO A 83 3.72 2.36 0.86
C PRO A 83 3.93 3.82 1.30
N VAL A 84 5.07 4.19 1.90
CA VAL A 84 5.33 5.59 2.28
C VAL A 84 5.44 6.49 1.05
N SER A 85 6.15 6.05 0.00
CA SER A 85 6.25 6.84 -1.24
C SER A 85 4.90 6.97 -1.94
N ASN A 86 4.11 5.90 -1.98
CA ASN A 86 2.77 5.96 -2.55
C ASN A 86 1.88 6.95 -1.78
N CYS A 87 1.95 6.98 -0.44
CA CYS A 87 1.25 7.99 0.37
C CYS A 87 1.68 9.42 0.01
N LEU A 88 2.99 9.69 0.00
CA LEU A 88 3.52 11.03 -0.27
C LEU A 88 3.19 11.50 -1.68
N ASN A 89 3.33 10.64 -2.68
CA ASN A 89 2.95 10.93 -4.06
C ASN A 89 1.42 11.11 -4.24
N SER A 90 0.62 10.63 -3.28
CA SER A 90 -0.84 10.78 -3.22
C SER A 90 -1.28 11.92 -2.27
N ASN A 91 -0.37 12.80 -1.88
CA ASN A 91 -0.61 13.91 -0.95
C ASN A 91 -1.11 13.48 0.45
N VAL A 92 -0.85 12.23 0.88
CA VAL A 92 -1.11 11.75 2.24
C VAL A 92 0.15 11.96 3.08
N SER A 93 0.14 12.99 3.93
CA SER A 93 1.32 13.42 4.69
C SER A 93 1.34 12.97 6.16
N LYS A 94 0.22 12.50 6.71
CA LYS A 94 0.14 11.95 8.08
C LYS A 94 0.18 10.43 7.99
N ILE A 95 1.26 9.81 8.45
CA ILE A 95 1.51 8.39 8.24
C ILE A 95 1.99 7.75 9.55
N TYR A 96 1.27 6.73 10.01
CA TYR A 96 1.74 5.81 11.03
C TYR A 96 2.20 4.49 10.42
N VAL A 97 3.26 3.91 10.97
CA VAL A 97 3.80 2.60 10.59
C VAL A 97 3.76 1.69 11.80
N LEU A 98 2.86 0.70 11.78
CA LEU A 98 2.68 -0.26 12.86
C LEU A 98 3.67 -1.40 12.68
N THR A 99 4.43 -1.72 13.72
CA THR A 99 5.43 -2.81 13.69
C THR A 99 5.51 -3.50 15.05
N GLN A 100 5.87 -4.78 15.09
CA GLN A 100 6.02 -5.50 16.36
C GLN A 100 7.47 -5.47 16.89
N PHE A 101 8.45 -5.81 16.06
CA PHE A 101 9.80 -6.13 16.53
C PHE A 101 10.90 -5.33 15.81
N ASN A 102 12.07 -5.23 16.44
CA ASN A 102 13.34 -4.80 15.80
C ASN A 102 13.25 -3.47 15.02
N SER A 103 12.64 -2.45 15.62
CA SER A 103 12.32 -1.16 14.98
C SER A 103 13.48 -0.16 14.89
N ALA A 104 14.62 -0.37 15.58
CA ALA A 104 15.70 0.63 15.62
C ALA A 104 16.24 1.03 14.23
N SER A 105 16.46 0.05 13.34
CA SER A 105 16.89 0.30 11.96
C SER A 105 15.79 1.00 11.14
N LEU A 106 14.53 0.62 11.37
CA LEU A 106 13.36 1.22 10.73
C LEU A 106 13.20 2.69 11.13
N ASN A 107 13.23 2.99 12.43
CA ASN A 107 13.13 4.35 12.97
C ASN A 107 14.22 5.26 12.40
N ARG A 108 15.47 4.76 12.37
CA ARG A 108 16.59 5.51 11.79
C ARG A 108 16.38 5.78 10.29
N HIS A 109 15.92 4.79 9.55
CA HIS A 109 15.63 4.93 8.12
C HIS A 109 14.54 5.98 7.88
N LEU A 110 13.40 5.87 8.57
CA LEU A 110 12.27 6.78 8.39
C LEU A 110 12.61 8.21 8.81
N SER A 111 13.28 8.39 9.95
CA SER A 111 13.73 9.71 10.41
C SER A 111 14.64 10.39 9.38
N ARG A 112 15.56 9.66 8.76
CA ARG A 112 16.52 10.23 7.79
C ARG A 112 15.92 10.42 6.39
N ALA A 113 15.04 9.54 5.96
CA ALA A 113 14.43 9.61 4.62
C ALA A 113 13.27 10.62 4.57
N TYR A 114 12.47 10.68 5.63
CA TYR A 114 11.16 11.34 5.61
C TYR A 114 11.01 12.43 6.69
N GLY A 115 11.77 12.35 7.80
CA GLY A 115 11.59 13.24 8.96
C GLY A 115 11.80 14.74 8.67
N ASN A 116 12.76 15.09 7.82
CA ASN A 116 13.06 16.49 7.49
C ASN A 116 12.29 17.01 6.25
N ASN A 117 11.60 16.13 5.52
CA ASN A 117 11.04 16.43 4.19
C ASN A 117 9.51 16.63 4.21
N ILE A 118 8.85 16.34 5.33
CA ILE A 118 7.39 16.28 5.42
C ILE A 118 6.78 17.48 6.16
N GLY A 119 7.59 18.26 6.89
CA GLY A 119 7.14 19.43 7.67
C GLY A 119 7.83 20.73 7.27
N GLY A 120 7.09 21.64 6.64
CA GLY A 120 7.39 23.08 6.65
C GLY A 120 6.65 23.76 7.81
N TYR A 121 6.94 25.03 8.10
CA TYR A 121 6.30 25.83 9.19
C TYR A 121 4.75 25.89 9.18
N LYS A 122 4.08 25.29 8.17
CA LYS A 122 2.62 25.23 8.01
C LYS A 122 2.05 23.80 7.80
N ASN A 123 2.89 22.76 7.71
CA ASN A 123 2.45 21.40 7.40
C ASN A 123 2.68 20.46 8.59
N ASP A 124 1.60 19.91 9.14
CA ASP A 124 1.58 18.94 10.26
C ASP A 124 1.78 17.49 9.77
N GLY A 125 2.53 17.29 8.70
CA GLY A 125 2.82 15.95 8.20
C GLY A 125 3.87 15.23 9.05
N PHE A 126 3.78 13.90 9.14
CA PHE A 126 4.74 13.06 9.86
C PHE A 126 4.76 11.63 9.30
N VAL A 127 5.88 10.94 9.53
CA VAL A 127 5.99 9.48 9.38
C VAL A 127 6.52 8.92 10.68
N GLU A 128 5.64 8.32 11.48
CA GLU A 128 5.97 7.85 12.83
C GLU A 128 5.74 6.34 12.97
N VAL A 129 6.60 5.69 13.76
CA VAL A 129 6.51 4.25 14.00
C VAL A 129 5.78 4.00 15.31
N LEU A 130 4.70 3.23 15.23
CA LEU A 130 3.99 2.69 16.39
C LEU A 130 4.43 1.25 16.60
N ALA A 131 5.42 1.08 17.47
CA ALA A 131 5.91 -0.23 17.84
C ALA A 131 5.00 -0.82 18.92
N ALA A 132 4.53 -2.06 18.74
CA ALA A 132 3.78 -2.78 19.76
C ALA A 132 4.54 -2.74 21.10
N GLN A 133 3.85 -2.29 22.15
CA GLN A 133 4.37 -2.28 23.51
C GLN A 133 3.46 -3.14 24.36
N GLN A 134 4.05 -4.02 25.19
CA GLN A 134 3.29 -4.71 26.23
C GLN A 134 2.90 -3.67 27.28
N SER A 135 1.60 -3.49 27.51
CA SER A 135 1.08 -2.67 28.60
C SER A 135 0.57 -3.57 29.72
N PRO A 136 0.40 -3.05 30.95
CA PRO A 136 -0.20 -3.81 32.05
C PRO A 136 -1.62 -4.32 31.72
N GLU A 137 -2.33 -3.62 30.83
CA GLU A 137 -3.69 -3.94 30.39
C GLU A 137 -3.72 -4.85 29.16
N ASN A 138 -2.67 -4.86 28.34
CA ASN A 138 -2.52 -5.72 27.18
C ASN A 138 -1.09 -6.29 27.08
N PRO A 139 -0.85 -7.49 27.66
CA PRO A 139 0.47 -8.13 27.66
C PRO A 139 0.83 -8.75 26.30
N ASP A 140 -0.13 -8.82 25.37
CA ASP A 140 0.02 -9.55 24.11
C ASP A 140 0.55 -8.67 22.98
N TRP A 141 1.41 -9.25 22.13
CA TRP A 141 1.81 -8.67 20.85
C TRP A 141 0.61 -8.58 19.90
N PHE A 142 0.68 -7.82 18.79
CA PHE A 142 -0.45 -7.79 17.85
C PHE A 142 -0.82 -9.21 17.40
N GLN A 143 -2.09 -9.57 17.54
CA GLN A 143 -2.59 -10.89 17.15
C GLN A 143 -2.95 -10.94 15.65
N GLY A 144 -3.13 -9.78 15.02
CA GLY A 144 -3.37 -9.64 13.59
C GLY A 144 -3.47 -8.18 13.16
N THR A 145 -3.95 -7.97 11.94
CA THR A 145 -4.02 -6.64 11.31
C THR A 145 -5.07 -5.72 11.97
N ALA A 146 -6.25 -6.24 12.30
CA ALA A 146 -7.30 -5.48 12.98
C ALA A 146 -6.94 -5.20 14.45
N ASP A 147 -6.32 -6.16 15.12
CA ASP A 147 -5.83 -5.97 16.49
C ASP A 147 -4.75 -4.89 16.57
N ALA A 148 -3.81 -4.87 15.62
CA ALA A 148 -2.78 -3.84 15.56
C ALA A 148 -3.37 -2.42 15.47
N VAL A 149 -4.40 -2.23 14.64
CA VAL A 149 -5.11 -0.93 14.54
C VAL A 149 -5.93 -0.64 15.80
N ARG A 150 -6.62 -1.65 16.36
CA ARG A 150 -7.44 -1.50 17.56
C ARG A 150 -6.62 -0.98 18.75
N GLN A 151 -5.41 -1.52 18.96
CA GLN A 151 -4.54 -1.13 20.07
C GLN A 151 -4.16 0.37 20.06
N TYR A 152 -4.10 0.99 18.89
CA TYR A 152 -3.79 2.41 18.71
C TYR A 152 -4.99 3.24 18.25
N LEU A 153 -6.20 2.67 18.28
CA LEU A 153 -7.40 3.35 17.79
C LEU A 153 -7.68 4.65 18.54
N TRP A 154 -7.36 4.67 19.84
CA TRP A 154 -7.44 5.88 20.68
C TRP A 154 -6.56 7.02 20.16
N LEU A 155 -5.36 6.72 19.66
CA LEU A 155 -4.46 7.71 19.09
C LEU A 155 -4.95 8.20 17.72
N PHE A 156 -5.46 7.27 16.89
CA PHE A 156 -6.01 7.64 15.57
C PHE A 156 -7.27 8.51 15.69
N GLU A 157 -8.07 8.31 16.74
CA GLU A 157 -9.28 9.08 17.02
C GLU A 157 -8.99 10.56 17.30
N GLU A 158 -7.81 10.90 17.83
CA GLU A 158 -7.38 12.28 18.12
C GLU A 158 -7.16 13.11 16.83
N HIS A 159 -6.90 12.46 15.69
CA HIS A 159 -6.69 13.15 14.42
C HIS A 159 -8.01 13.61 13.81
N ASN A 160 -8.11 14.90 13.44
CA ASN A 160 -9.26 15.45 12.73
C ASN A 160 -9.21 15.12 11.23
N VAL A 161 -9.43 13.84 10.91
CA VAL A 161 -9.45 13.27 9.55
C VAL A 161 -10.82 12.70 9.23
N MET A 162 -11.14 12.59 7.95
CA MET A 162 -12.36 11.97 7.44
C MET A 162 -12.16 10.47 7.22
N GLU A 163 -10.99 10.06 6.73
CA GLU A 163 -10.72 8.67 6.38
C GLU A 163 -9.39 8.14 6.95
N PHE A 164 -9.38 6.82 7.17
CA PHE A 164 -8.17 6.04 7.41
C PHE A 164 -7.82 5.24 6.16
N LEU A 165 -6.61 5.46 5.63
CA LEU A 165 -6.05 4.67 4.54
C LEU A 165 -5.18 3.56 5.13
N ILE A 166 -5.66 2.32 5.07
CA ILE A 166 -4.97 1.14 5.60
C ILE A 166 -4.18 0.47 4.49
N LEU A 167 -2.88 0.28 4.72
CA LEU A 167 -1.95 -0.26 3.73
C LEU A 167 -1.18 -1.46 4.27
N ALA A 168 -1.03 -2.51 3.47
CA ALA A 168 -0.04 -3.55 3.71
C ALA A 168 1.40 -3.06 3.46
N GLY A 169 2.35 -3.50 4.28
CA GLY A 169 3.75 -3.07 4.23
C GLY A 169 4.69 -3.93 3.39
N ASP A 170 4.17 -4.91 2.65
CA ASP A 170 4.94 -6.00 2.01
C ASP A 170 4.51 -6.32 0.57
N HIS A 171 3.86 -5.38 -0.10
CA HIS A 171 3.52 -5.51 -1.52
C HIS A 171 4.38 -4.58 -2.38
N LEU A 172 4.73 -5.02 -3.59
CA LEU A 172 5.45 -4.22 -4.58
C LEU A 172 4.46 -3.67 -5.62
N TYR A 173 4.20 -2.37 -5.59
CA TYR A 173 3.24 -1.70 -6.48
C TYR A 173 3.43 -0.18 -6.47
N ARG A 174 2.77 0.50 -7.41
CA ARG A 174 2.63 1.97 -7.43
C ARG A 174 1.16 2.31 -7.63
N MET A 175 0.60 3.12 -6.74
CA MET A 175 -0.81 3.51 -6.78
C MET A 175 -0.97 4.97 -6.35
N ASP A 176 -1.81 5.72 -7.07
CA ASP A 176 -2.28 7.05 -6.66
C ASP A 176 -3.55 6.90 -5.82
N TYR A 177 -3.40 7.02 -4.51
CA TYR A 177 -4.52 6.86 -3.58
C TYR A 177 -5.55 7.98 -3.69
N GLN A 178 -5.26 9.10 -4.34
CA GLN A 178 -6.25 10.18 -4.44
C GLN A 178 -7.49 9.74 -5.22
N LYS A 179 -7.30 8.96 -6.29
CA LYS A 179 -8.41 8.38 -7.06
C LYS A 179 -9.20 7.35 -6.25
N PHE A 180 -8.49 6.54 -5.47
CA PHE A 180 -9.09 5.55 -4.59
C PHE A 180 -9.94 6.19 -3.48
N ILE A 181 -9.43 7.24 -2.84
CA ILE A 181 -10.15 8.02 -1.83
C ILE A 181 -11.30 8.80 -2.47
N GLN A 182 -11.12 9.31 -3.69
CA GLN A 182 -12.19 9.98 -4.42
C GLN A 182 -13.35 9.03 -4.67
N ALA A 183 -13.08 7.80 -5.11
CA ALA A 183 -14.11 6.78 -5.29
C ALA A 183 -14.85 6.47 -3.98
N HIS A 184 -14.13 6.37 -2.87
CA HIS A 184 -14.72 6.17 -1.53
C HIS A 184 -15.74 7.26 -1.20
N ARG A 185 -15.38 8.53 -1.42
CA ARG A 185 -16.25 9.69 -1.17
C ARG A 185 -17.42 9.78 -2.13
N GLU A 186 -17.20 9.55 -3.42
CA GLU A 186 -18.24 9.64 -4.44
C GLU A 186 -19.32 8.55 -4.30
N THR A 187 -18.92 7.37 -3.80
CA THR A 187 -19.84 6.26 -3.54
C THR A 187 -20.45 6.30 -2.13
N ASP A 188 -20.06 7.28 -1.30
CA ASP A 188 -20.46 7.39 0.10
C ASP A 188 -20.23 6.07 0.86
N ALA A 189 -19.11 5.40 0.56
CA ALA A 189 -18.81 4.08 1.09
C ALA A 189 -18.39 4.17 2.56
N ASP A 190 -18.76 3.17 3.37
CA ASP A 190 -18.20 3.03 4.71
C ASP A 190 -16.77 2.48 4.64
N ILE A 191 -16.54 1.58 3.66
CA ILE A 191 -15.25 0.96 3.37
C ILE A 191 -15.09 0.86 1.86
N THR A 192 -13.92 1.17 1.32
CA THR A 192 -13.55 0.83 -0.06
C THR A 192 -12.34 -0.09 -0.05
N VAL A 193 -12.40 -1.16 -0.82
CA VAL A 193 -11.36 -2.21 -0.92
C VAL A 193 -10.73 -2.15 -2.30
N ALA A 194 -9.40 -2.03 -2.37
CA ALA A 194 -8.69 -2.14 -3.64
C ALA A 194 -8.71 -3.59 -4.12
N ALA A 195 -9.18 -3.79 -5.35
CA ALA A 195 -9.46 -5.06 -5.98
C ALA A 195 -8.54 -5.29 -7.19
N LEU A 196 -7.84 -6.42 -7.19
CA LEU A 196 -6.95 -6.84 -8.26
C LEU A 196 -7.63 -7.93 -9.13
N PRO A 197 -7.78 -7.72 -10.44
CA PRO A 197 -8.25 -8.77 -11.35
C PRO A 197 -7.23 -9.89 -11.47
N MET A 198 -7.70 -11.14 -11.47
CA MET A 198 -6.83 -12.30 -11.58
C MET A 198 -7.46 -13.49 -12.28
N ASP A 199 -6.59 -14.35 -12.79
CA ASP A 199 -6.92 -15.66 -13.34
C ASP A 199 -7.24 -16.69 -12.24
N GLU A 200 -7.77 -17.84 -12.66
CA GLU A 200 -8.14 -18.94 -11.76
C GLU A 200 -6.94 -19.53 -11.01
N GLU A 201 -5.76 -19.56 -11.64
CA GLU A 201 -4.55 -20.17 -11.08
C GLU A 201 -4.09 -19.43 -9.82
N ARG A 202 -4.05 -18.10 -9.88
CA ARG A 202 -3.65 -17.24 -8.75
C ARG A 202 -4.77 -17.04 -7.74
N ALA A 203 -6.03 -17.06 -8.16
CA ALA A 203 -7.20 -16.74 -7.34
C ALA A 203 -7.29 -17.54 -6.02
N THR A 204 -6.88 -18.80 -6.01
CA THR A 204 -6.96 -19.66 -4.81
C THR A 204 -6.02 -19.25 -3.67
N ALA A 205 -5.04 -18.39 -3.94
CA ALA A 205 -4.08 -17.90 -2.95
C ALA A 205 -4.58 -16.67 -2.17
N PHE A 206 -5.66 -16.04 -2.61
CA PHE A 206 -6.14 -14.75 -2.10
C PHE A 206 -7.58 -14.79 -1.57
N GLY A 207 -7.96 -13.74 -0.86
CA GLY A 207 -9.35 -13.47 -0.50
C GLY A 207 -10.09 -12.85 -1.67
N LEU A 208 -11.05 -13.60 -2.23
CA LEU A 208 -11.86 -13.18 -3.38
C LEU A 208 -13.11 -12.44 -2.94
N MET A 209 -13.62 -11.59 -3.83
CA MET A 209 -14.82 -10.77 -3.60
C MET A 209 -15.82 -10.97 -4.73
N LYS A 210 -17.11 -10.96 -4.42
CA LYS A 210 -18.17 -10.76 -5.41
C LYS A 210 -18.76 -9.39 -5.29
N ILE A 211 -19.12 -8.81 -6.42
CA ILE A 211 -19.71 -7.49 -6.53
C ILE A 211 -21.09 -7.56 -7.18
N ASP A 212 -21.94 -6.59 -6.88
CA ASP A 212 -23.15 -6.29 -7.65
C ASP A 212 -22.86 -5.38 -8.85
N ASP A 213 -23.91 -4.95 -9.55
CA ASP A 213 -23.85 -4.16 -10.77
C ASP A 213 -23.30 -2.73 -10.54
N GLU A 214 -23.29 -2.26 -9.29
CA GLU A 214 -22.70 -0.98 -8.87
C GLU A 214 -21.26 -1.13 -8.33
N GLY A 215 -20.72 -2.34 -8.33
CA GLY A 215 -19.38 -2.62 -7.79
C GLY A 215 -19.33 -2.71 -6.26
N ARG A 216 -20.48 -2.73 -5.58
CA ARG A 216 -20.53 -2.95 -4.13
C ARG A 216 -20.25 -4.41 -3.85
N ILE A 217 -19.42 -4.66 -2.85
CA ILE A 217 -19.04 -6.02 -2.46
C ILE A 217 -20.19 -6.64 -1.66
N VAL A 218 -20.63 -7.82 -2.11
CA VAL A 218 -21.77 -8.57 -1.54
C VAL A 218 -21.35 -9.88 -0.90
N GLU A 219 -20.20 -10.43 -1.28
CA GLU A 219 -19.70 -11.70 -0.75
C GLU A 219 -18.17 -11.69 -0.68
N PHE A 220 -17.61 -12.28 0.37
CA PHE A 220 -16.18 -12.50 0.56
C PHE A 220 -15.90 -13.99 0.74
N SER A 221 -14.81 -14.47 0.14
CA SER A 221 -14.35 -15.84 0.34
C SER A 221 -12.84 -15.89 0.44
N GLU A 222 -12.31 -16.30 1.61
CA GLU A 222 -10.88 -16.45 1.83
C GLU A 222 -10.37 -17.75 1.21
N LYS A 223 -9.45 -17.65 0.25
CA LYS A 223 -8.76 -18.77 -0.42
C LYS A 223 -9.70 -19.88 -0.89
N PRO A 224 -10.75 -19.55 -1.68
CA PRO A 224 -11.75 -20.51 -2.11
C PRO A 224 -11.13 -21.54 -3.08
N LYS A 225 -11.68 -22.76 -3.06
CA LYS A 225 -11.23 -23.87 -3.92
C LYS A 225 -12.43 -24.63 -4.49
N GLY A 226 -12.23 -25.28 -5.63
CA GLY A 226 -13.23 -26.14 -6.28
C GLY A 226 -14.50 -25.36 -6.64
N GLU A 227 -15.67 -25.88 -6.27
CA GLU A 227 -16.95 -25.24 -6.57
C GLU A 227 -17.11 -23.86 -5.92
N LYS A 228 -16.49 -23.62 -4.75
CA LYS A 228 -16.47 -22.29 -4.12
C LYS A 228 -15.70 -21.28 -4.96
N LEU A 229 -14.59 -21.71 -5.60
CA LEU A 229 -13.83 -20.83 -6.47
C LEU A 229 -14.68 -20.43 -7.69
N LYS A 230 -15.30 -21.39 -8.37
CA LYS A 230 -16.19 -21.10 -9.51
C LYS A 230 -17.34 -20.18 -9.14
N ALA A 231 -17.90 -20.33 -7.94
CA ALA A 231 -18.96 -19.47 -7.44
C ALA A 231 -18.51 -18.00 -7.24
N MET A 232 -17.22 -17.73 -7.09
CA MET A 232 -16.66 -16.39 -6.89
C MET A 232 -16.33 -15.66 -8.21
N MET A 233 -16.63 -16.24 -9.37
CA MET A 233 -16.47 -15.54 -10.65
C MET A 233 -17.38 -14.30 -10.70
N VAL A 234 -16.86 -13.22 -11.26
CA VAL A 234 -17.56 -11.95 -11.46
C VAL A 234 -17.34 -11.45 -12.89
N ASP A 235 -18.24 -10.58 -13.34
CA ASP A 235 -18.00 -9.80 -14.55
C ASP A 235 -17.13 -8.59 -14.20
N THR A 236 -15.82 -8.68 -14.47
CA THR A 236 -14.87 -7.60 -14.18
C THR A 236 -15.04 -6.38 -15.09
N THR A 237 -15.85 -6.45 -16.14
CA THR A 237 -16.22 -5.26 -16.93
C THR A 237 -17.05 -4.26 -16.13
N ILE A 238 -17.77 -4.73 -15.09
CA ILE A 238 -18.51 -3.87 -14.15
C ILE A 238 -17.57 -2.84 -13.53
N LEU A 239 -16.33 -3.24 -13.20
CA LEU A 239 -15.34 -2.34 -12.61
C LEU A 239 -14.53 -1.52 -13.63
N GLY A 240 -14.84 -1.65 -14.92
CA GLY A 240 -14.19 -0.91 -16.00
C GLY A 240 -13.05 -1.64 -16.71
N LEU A 241 -12.88 -2.95 -16.50
CA LEU A 241 -11.97 -3.76 -17.30
C LEU A 241 -12.54 -3.97 -18.72
N ASP A 242 -11.68 -4.08 -19.73
CA ASP A 242 -12.14 -4.38 -21.09
C ASP A 242 -12.66 -5.83 -21.21
N SER A 243 -13.55 -6.05 -22.17
CA SER A 243 -14.25 -7.34 -22.32
C SER A 243 -13.35 -8.52 -22.70
N GLU A 244 -12.14 -8.28 -23.22
CA GLU A 244 -11.18 -9.35 -23.52
C GLU A 244 -10.47 -9.78 -22.23
N ARG A 245 -9.85 -8.82 -21.53
CA ARG A 245 -9.21 -9.07 -20.23
C ARG A 245 -10.19 -9.57 -19.17
N ALA A 246 -11.43 -9.14 -19.21
CA ALA A 246 -12.44 -9.59 -18.25
C ALA A 246 -12.75 -11.10 -18.35
N LYS A 247 -12.61 -11.68 -19.54
CA LYS A 247 -12.76 -13.14 -19.73
C LYS A 247 -11.55 -13.91 -19.20
N GLU A 248 -10.35 -13.33 -19.32
CA GLU A 248 -9.11 -13.93 -18.84
C GLU A 248 -8.94 -13.78 -17.32
N LEU A 249 -9.50 -12.71 -16.75
CA LEU A 249 -9.41 -12.33 -15.35
C LEU A 249 -10.80 -12.25 -14.70
N PRO A 250 -11.51 -13.39 -14.55
CA PRO A 250 -12.89 -13.44 -14.07
C PRO A 250 -13.01 -13.35 -12.54
N TYR A 251 -11.91 -13.12 -11.82
CA TYR A 251 -11.87 -12.99 -10.37
C TYR A 251 -11.33 -11.63 -9.94
N ILE A 252 -11.77 -11.17 -8.78
CA ILE A 252 -11.21 -10.01 -8.10
C ILE A 252 -10.78 -10.41 -6.69
N ALA A 253 -9.56 -10.05 -6.31
CA ALA A 253 -9.07 -10.27 -4.95
C ALA A 253 -8.74 -8.99 -4.23
N SER A 254 -8.88 -9.02 -2.90
CA SER A 254 -8.44 -7.94 -2.04
C SER A 254 -6.92 -7.81 -2.07
N MET A 255 -6.42 -6.59 -2.30
CA MET A 255 -4.99 -6.27 -2.22
C MET A 255 -4.50 -6.01 -0.79
N GLY A 256 -5.39 -6.11 0.21
CA GLY A 256 -5.06 -5.70 1.58
C GLY A 256 -4.89 -4.17 1.74
N ILE A 257 -5.55 -3.39 0.88
CA ILE A 257 -5.53 -1.93 0.86
C ILE A 257 -6.96 -1.43 0.97
N TYR A 258 -7.22 -0.59 1.98
CA TYR A 258 -8.56 -0.18 2.35
C TYR A 258 -8.64 1.31 2.63
N VAL A 259 -9.75 1.96 2.25
CA VAL A 259 -10.14 3.26 2.80
C VAL A 259 -11.33 3.01 3.72
N PHE A 260 -11.22 3.44 4.98
CA PHE A 260 -12.32 3.44 5.93
C PHE A 260 -12.75 4.86 6.23
N SER A 261 -14.06 5.12 6.24
CA SER A 261 -14.59 6.29 6.93
C SER A 261 -14.21 6.21 8.41
N LYS A 262 -13.84 7.34 9.03
CA LYS A 262 -13.39 7.39 10.43
C LYS A 262 -14.40 6.73 11.39
N ASP A 263 -15.67 7.10 11.26
CA ASP A 263 -16.75 6.55 12.09
C ASP A 263 -16.98 5.05 11.85
N ALA A 264 -16.85 4.60 10.60
CA ALA A 264 -16.96 3.19 10.25
C ALA A 264 -15.86 2.36 10.95
N MET A 265 -14.61 2.82 10.93
CA MET A 265 -13.50 2.16 11.62
C MET A 265 -13.76 2.06 13.13
N LEU A 266 -14.14 3.17 13.77
CA LEU A 266 -14.41 3.22 15.20
C LEU A 266 -15.52 2.22 15.59
N ARG A 267 -16.64 2.30 14.88
CA ARG A 267 -17.79 1.43 15.11
C ARG A 267 -17.46 -0.05 14.90
N LEU A 268 -16.72 -0.37 13.84
CA LEU A 268 -16.34 -1.75 13.52
C LEU A 268 -15.41 -2.36 14.57
N LEU A 269 -14.34 -1.65 14.95
CA LEU A 269 -13.32 -2.22 15.84
C LEU A 269 -13.66 -2.14 17.32
N ARG A 270 -14.53 -1.21 17.73
CA ARG A 270 -14.94 -1.02 19.14
C ARG A 270 -16.26 -1.73 19.46
N ASP A 271 -17.25 -1.64 18.58
CA ASP A 271 -18.62 -2.04 18.90
C ASP A 271 -19.03 -3.35 18.19
N ASN A 272 -18.83 -3.44 16.89
CA ASN A 272 -19.32 -4.59 16.11
C ASN A 272 -18.41 -5.83 16.22
N PHE A 273 -17.09 -5.64 16.12
CA PHE A 273 -16.10 -6.71 16.08
C PHE A 273 -14.92 -6.47 17.04
N PRO A 274 -15.18 -6.31 18.35
CA PRO A 274 -14.15 -5.98 19.35
C PRO A 274 -13.06 -7.07 19.50
N SER A 275 -13.35 -8.31 19.09
CA SER A 275 -12.42 -9.44 19.19
C SER A 275 -11.82 -9.88 17.84
N ALA A 276 -12.10 -9.18 16.74
CA ALA A 276 -11.52 -9.53 15.44
C ALA A 276 -10.00 -9.31 15.44
N ASN A 277 -9.23 -10.24 14.91
CA ASN A 277 -7.80 -10.14 14.77
C ASN A 277 -7.40 -9.68 13.36
N ASP A 278 -8.17 -10.00 12.32
CA ASP A 278 -7.78 -9.70 10.93
C ASP A 278 -8.82 -8.87 10.15
N PHE A 279 -8.35 -7.87 9.39
CA PHE A 279 -9.23 -7.10 8.52
C PHE A 279 -9.81 -7.93 7.38
N GLY A 280 -8.96 -8.64 6.63
CA GLY A 280 -9.34 -9.31 5.38
C GLY A 280 -10.29 -10.49 5.61
N SER A 281 -10.02 -11.30 6.64
CA SER A 281 -10.82 -12.51 6.88
C SER A 281 -11.96 -12.35 7.88
N GLU A 282 -12.01 -11.27 8.67
CA GLU A 282 -13.02 -11.09 9.72
C GLU A 282 -13.76 -9.75 9.64
N VAL A 283 -13.05 -8.61 9.73
CA VAL A 283 -13.72 -7.30 9.80
C VAL A 283 -14.44 -6.94 8.49
N ILE A 284 -13.79 -7.14 7.35
CA ILE A 284 -14.35 -6.78 6.04
C ILE A 284 -15.55 -7.69 5.66
N PRO A 285 -15.46 -9.03 5.78
CA PRO A 285 -16.62 -9.90 5.61
C PRO A 285 -17.75 -9.53 6.59
N GLY A 286 -17.43 -9.33 7.88
CA GLY A 286 -18.41 -8.96 8.89
C GLY A 286 -19.11 -7.63 8.60
N ALA A 287 -18.38 -6.61 8.13
CA ALA A 287 -18.95 -5.33 7.72
C ALA A 287 -19.95 -5.49 6.57
N THR A 288 -19.64 -6.38 5.63
CA THR A 288 -20.50 -6.73 4.49
C THR A 288 -21.79 -7.41 4.98
N GLU A 289 -21.68 -8.37 5.89
CA GLU A 289 -22.82 -9.10 6.47
C GLU A 289 -23.79 -8.22 7.26
N ILE A 290 -23.29 -7.22 7.99
CA ILE A 290 -24.14 -6.26 8.72
C ILE A 290 -24.70 -5.13 7.82
N GLY A 291 -24.48 -5.22 6.51
CA GLY A 291 -25.09 -4.35 5.50
C GLY A 291 -24.41 -2.99 5.31
N MET A 292 -23.16 -2.81 5.78
CA MET A 292 -22.38 -1.60 5.50
C MET A 292 -22.06 -1.49 4.00
N ARG A 293 -21.79 -0.27 3.54
CA ARG A 293 -21.43 0.02 2.16
C ARG A 293 -19.95 -0.27 1.96
N VAL A 294 -19.66 -1.52 1.61
CA VAL A 294 -18.31 -2.00 1.27
C VAL A 294 -18.19 -1.97 -0.26
N GLN A 295 -17.34 -1.09 -0.80
CA GLN A 295 -17.23 -0.83 -2.23
C GLN A 295 -15.92 -1.39 -2.80
N ALA A 296 -15.94 -2.01 -3.97
CA ALA A 296 -14.70 -2.39 -4.68
C ALA A 296 -14.16 -1.22 -5.50
N TYR A 297 -12.83 -1.09 -5.54
CA TYR A 297 -12.12 -0.18 -6.43
C TYR A 297 -11.14 -0.99 -7.27
N LEU A 298 -11.25 -0.91 -8.60
CA LEU A 298 -10.37 -1.65 -9.49
C LEU A 298 -8.98 -1.01 -9.57
N TYR A 299 -7.97 -1.79 -9.20
CA TYR A 299 -6.58 -1.47 -9.48
C TYR A 299 -6.12 -2.15 -10.76
N ASP A 300 -5.56 -1.36 -11.68
CA ASP A 300 -5.04 -1.85 -12.97
C ASP A 300 -3.56 -1.45 -13.13
N GLY A 301 -2.69 -2.18 -12.44
CA GLY A 301 -1.25 -1.95 -12.46
C GLY A 301 -0.46 -3.15 -11.94
N TYR A 302 0.86 -3.04 -11.92
CA TYR A 302 1.72 -4.06 -11.35
C TYR A 302 1.52 -4.13 -9.83
N TRP A 303 1.26 -5.33 -9.33
CA TRP A 303 1.19 -5.64 -7.91
C TRP A 303 1.73 -7.04 -7.68
N GLU A 304 2.60 -7.19 -6.66
CA GLU A 304 3.10 -8.48 -6.23
C GLU A 304 3.18 -8.57 -4.69
N ASP A 305 2.76 -9.70 -4.12
CA ASP A 305 2.98 -10.04 -2.70
C ASP A 305 4.40 -10.58 -2.51
N ILE A 306 5.28 -9.75 -1.94
CA ILE A 306 6.68 -10.09 -1.67
C ILE A 306 6.89 -10.55 -0.22
N GLY A 307 5.86 -11.14 0.38
CA GLY A 307 5.84 -11.65 1.74
C GLY A 307 6.45 -13.05 1.94
N THR A 308 6.85 -13.75 0.88
CA THR A 308 7.56 -15.04 0.93
C THR A 308 8.95 -14.94 0.29
N ILE A 309 9.89 -15.84 0.65
CA ILE A 309 11.26 -15.79 0.14
C ILE A 309 11.32 -15.87 -1.39
N GLU A 310 10.57 -16.80 -2.00
CA GLU A 310 10.55 -16.99 -3.45
C GLU A 310 9.97 -15.77 -4.18
N ALA A 311 8.82 -15.27 -3.75
CA ALA A 311 8.21 -14.08 -4.36
C ALA A 311 9.10 -12.84 -4.17
N PHE A 312 9.69 -12.68 -2.98
CA PHE A 312 10.65 -11.61 -2.71
C PHE A 312 11.88 -11.69 -3.62
N TYR A 313 12.44 -12.88 -3.82
CA TYR A 313 13.58 -13.10 -4.71
C TYR A 313 13.22 -12.78 -6.17
N ASN A 314 12.11 -13.35 -6.67
CA ASN A 314 11.64 -13.16 -8.05
C ASN A 314 11.33 -11.69 -8.35
N ALA A 315 10.65 -10.99 -7.44
CA ALA A 315 10.33 -9.57 -7.60
C ALA A 315 11.58 -8.68 -7.58
N ASN A 316 12.61 -9.04 -6.80
CA ASN A 316 13.88 -8.31 -6.83
C ASN A 316 14.61 -8.54 -8.16
N LEU A 317 14.77 -9.78 -8.61
CA LEU A 317 15.43 -10.05 -9.91
C LEU A 317 14.62 -9.52 -11.09
N GLY A 318 13.28 -9.45 -10.99
CA GLY A 318 12.40 -8.93 -12.04
C GLY A 318 12.73 -7.51 -12.50
N ILE A 319 13.47 -6.72 -11.71
CA ILE A 319 13.93 -5.39 -12.12
C ILE A 319 15.03 -5.41 -13.19
N THR A 320 15.66 -6.57 -13.43
CA THR A 320 16.69 -6.75 -14.46
C THR A 320 16.10 -7.12 -15.83
N LYS A 321 14.80 -7.44 -15.86
CA LYS A 321 14.08 -7.92 -17.05
C LYS A 321 14.14 -6.91 -18.21
N LYS A 322 14.31 -7.43 -19.41
CA LYS A 322 14.33 -6.68 -20.69
C LYS A 322 13.03 -6.89 -21.47
N PRO A 323 12.60 -5.92 -22.30
CA PRO A 323 13.18 -4.59 -22.51
C PRO A 323 12.84 -3.59 -21.39
N VAL A 324 11.84 -3.92 -20.56
CA VAL A 324 11.39 -3.12 -19.43
C VAL A 324 11.14 -4.04 -18.23
N PRO A 325 11.44 -3.59 -17.01
CA PRO A 325 11.08 -4.34 -15.82
C PRO A 325 9.57 -4.28 -15.58
N ASP A 326 9.02 -5.31 -14.95
CA ASP A 326 7.59 -5.35 -14.61
C ASP A 326 7.24 -4.25 -13.58
N PHE A 327 8.21 -3.89 -12.73
CA PHE A 327 8.14 -2.75 -11.82
C PHE A 327 9.40 -1.89 -11.90
N SER A 328 9.21 -0.57 -12.06
CA SER A 328 10.28 0.42 -11.97
C SER A 328 10.17 1.24 -10.70
N PHE A 329 11.20 1.22 -9.85
CA PHE A 329 11.30 2.11 -8.67
C PHE A 329 11.38 3.59 -9.06
N TYR A 330 11.98 3.86 -10.22
CA TYR A 330 11.99 5.20 -10.80
C TYR A 330 10.69 5.45 -11.58
N ASP A 331 10.08 6.59 -11.33
CA ASP A 331 9.04 7.17 -12.16
C ASP A 331 9.18 8.70 -12.09
N ARG A 332 8.87 9.39 -13.18
CA ARG A 332 9.07 10.85 -13.26
C ARG A 332 8.10 11.62 -12.35
N SER A 333 6.88 11.11 -12.18
CA SER A 333 5.80 11.79 -11.45
C SER A 333 5.65 11.25 -10.03
N ALA A 334 5.86 9.93 -9.85
CA ALA A 334 5.67 9.24 -8.58
C ALA A 334 6.85 8.28 -8.29
N PRO A 335 8.09 8.79 -8.11
CA PRO A 335 9.23 7.95 -7.78
C PRO A 335 9.05 7.28 -6.42
N ILE A 336 9.68 6.12 -6.24
CA ILE A 336 9.88 5.57 -4.90
C ILE A 336 11.06 6.32 -4.27
N TYR A 337 10.79 6.96 -3.14
CA TYR A 337 11.79 7.66 -2.34
C TYR A 337 12.52 6.69 -1.42
N THR A 338 13.70 7.10 -0.95
CA THR A 338 14.43 6.40 0.11
C THR A 338 15.39 7.36 0.79
N GLN A 339 16.17 6.88 1.76
CA GLN A 339 17.17 7.69 2.43
C GLN A 339 18.25 8.17 1.44
N SER A 340 18.50 9.48 1.38
CA SER A 340 19.72 10.00 0.75
C SER A 340 20.95 9.63 1.58
N ARG A 341 21.92 8.94 0.97
CA ARG A 341 23.10 8.39 1.66
C ARG A 341 24.41 9.09 1.30
N TYR A 342 24.41 9.91 0.25
CA TYR A 342 25.60 10.58 -0.29
C TYR A 342 26.78 9.61 -0.53
N LEU A 343 26.47 8.39 -0.97
CA LEU A 343 27.50 7.41 -1.34
C LEU A 343 28.18 7.82 -2.65
N PRO A 344 29.45 7.46 -2.85
CA PRO A 344 30.11 7.70 -4.12
C PRO A 344 29.45 6.87 -5.24
N PRO A 345 29.70 7.21 -6.51
CA PRO A 345 29.40 6.32 -7.62
C PRO A 345 30.07 4.96 -7.44
N SER A 346 29.43 3.90 -7.92
CA SER A 346 30.00 2.55 -7.89
C SER A 346 31.27 2.49 -8.75
N LYS A 347 32.33 1.90 -8.19
CA LYS A 347 33.62 1.72 -8.83
C LYS A 347 33.72 0.30 -9.38
N VAL A 348 33.92 0.18 -10.69
CA VAL A 348 34.14 -1.09 -11.39
C VAL A 348 35.54 -1.09 -11.97
N LEU A 349 36.39 -2.03 -11.55
CA LEU A 349 37.75 -2.17 -12.07
C LEU A 349 37.74 -2.90 -13.42
N ASN A 350 37.16 -4.10 -13.45
CA ASN A 350 37.00 -4.92 -14.64
C ASN A 350 35.94 -5.99 -14.35
N ALA A 351 34.72 -5.84 -14.85
CA ALA A 351 33.67 -6.82 -14.61
C ALA A 351 32.86 -7.06 -15.88
N ASP A 352 32.52 -8.33 -16.12
CA ASP A 352 31.52 -8.70 -17.12
C ASP A 352 30.15 -8.69 -16.44
N VAL A 353 29.30 -7.73 -16.80
CA VAL A 353 28.00 -7.51 -16.16
C VAL A 353 26.90 -7.66 -17.20
N THR A 354 26.06 -8.67 -17.02
CA THR A 354 24.95 -9.01 -17.91
C THR A 354 23.65 -9.09 -17.11
N ASP A 355 22.56 -8.55 -17.67
CA ASP A 355 21.21 -8.60 -17.09
C ASP A 355 21.15 -8.27 -15.59
N SER A 356 21.86 -7.23 -15.15
CA SER A 356 22.04 -6.96 -13.72
C SER A 356 21.86 -5.49 -13.37
N VAL A 357 21.50 -5.23 -12.10
CA VAL A 357 21.39 -3.87 -11.54
C VAL A 357 22.44 -3.68 -10.45
N ILE A 358 23.14 -2.55 -10.51
CA ILE A 358 24.17 -2.16 -9.53
C ILE A 358 23.67 -0.97 -8.71
N GLY A 359 23.66 -1.14 -7.38
CA GLY A 359 23.27 -0.13 -6.41
C GLY A 359 24.33 0.94 -6.18
N GLU A 360 24.12 1.76 -5.15
CA GLU A 360 25.00 2.88 -4.81
C GLU A 360 26.32 2.42 -4.15
N GLY A 361 27.45 3.01 -4.59
CA GLY A 361 28.73 2.86 -3.90
C GLY A 361 29.31 1.44 -3.87
N CYS A 362 29.05 0.60 -4.87
CA CYS A 362 29.66 -0.72 -4.95
C CYS A 362 31.16 -0.63 -5.30
N VAL A 363 31.95 -1.59 -4.81
CA VAL A 363 33.36 -1.78 -5.18
C VAL A 363 33.49 -3.14 -5.85
N ILE A 364 33.63 -3.15 -7.17
CA ILE A 364 33.57 -4.35 -8.00
C ILE A 364 34.93 -4.55 -8.70
N ASN A 365 35.63 -5.63 -8.33
CA ASN A 365 36.93 -6.00 -8.93
C ASN A 365 36.74 -6.95 -10.12
N HIS A 366 37.82 -7.63 -10.53
CA HIS A 366 37.86 -8.62 -11.61
C HIS A 366 36.83 -9.76 -11.44
N CYS A 367 35.60 -9.64 -11.95
CA CYS A 367 34.52 -10.62 -11.70
C CYS A 367 33.48 -10.74 -12.84
N THR A 368 32.58 -11.72 -12.71
CA THR A 368 31.42 -11.92 -13.59
C THR A 368 30.13 -11.80 -12.78
N ILE A 369 29.17 -11.00 -13.26
CA ILE A 369 27.87 -10.76 -12.64
C ILE A 369 26.79 -10.95 -13.72
N ASN A 370 25.94 -11.95 -13.54
CA ASN A 370 24.86 -12.30 -14.47
C ASN A 370 23.52 -12.38 -13.74
N HIS A 371 22.46 -11.84 -14.33
CA HIS A 371 21.09 -11.91 -13.84
C HIS A 371 20.95 -11.64 -12.33
N SER A 372 21.55 -10.54 -11.85
CA SER A 372 21.73 -10.29 -10.42
C SER A 372 21.43 -8.85 -10.01
N VAL A 373 21.06 -8.68 -8.75
CA VAL A 373 20.86 -7.36 -8.12
C VAL A 373 21.91 -7.15 -7.05
N VAL A 374 22.78 -6.17 -7.27
CA VAL A 374 23.92 -5.85 -6.40
C VAL A 374 23.57 -4.65 -5.53
N GLY A 375 23.28 -4.88 -4.26
CA GLY A 375 22.90 -3.85 -3.30
C GLY A 375 24.01 -2.88 -2.96
N LEU A 376 23.61 -1.76 -2.37
CA LEU A 376 24.51 -0.67 -1.98
C LEU A 376 25.71 -1.14 -1.15
N ARG A 377 26.88 -0.53 -1.40
CA ARG A 377 28.16 -0.85 -0.72
C ARG A 377 28.62 -2.30 -0.83
N SER A 378 28.13 -3.05 -1.81
CA SER A 378 28.64 -4.40 -2.06
C SER A 378 30.10 -4.35 -2.51
N CYS A 379 30.91 -5.27 -1.99
CA CYS A 379 32.32 -5.41 -2.34
C CYS A 379 32.53 -6.80 -2.93
N ILE A 380 32.86 -6.86 -4.22
CA ILE A 380 32.99 -8.10 -4.98
C ILE A 380 34.46 -8.28 -5.35
N SER A 381 35.08 -9.32 -4.79
CA SER A 381 36.50 -9.64 -4.95
C SER A 381 36.82 -10.28 -6.31
N GLU A 382 38.12 -10.36 -6.62
CA GLU A 382 38.62 -10.96 -7.84
C GLU A 382 38.23 -12.44 -7.98
N GLY A 383 37.90 -12.84 -9.21
CA GLY A 383 37.50 -14.20 -9.56
C GLY A 383 36.08 -14.60 -9.15
N ALA A 384 35.30 -13.70 -8.54
CA ALA A 384 33.93 -14.01 -8.14
C ALA A 384 33.02 -14.18 -9.37
N VAL A 385 32.08 -15.12 -9.27
CA VAL A 385 31.01 -15.34 -10.24
C VAL A 385 29.69 -15.27 -9.49
N ILE A 386 28.84 -14.31 -9.87
CA ILE A 386 27.55 -14.03 -9.23
C ILE A 386 26.46 -14.26 -10.28
N GLU A 387 25.61 -15.26 -10.07
CA GLU A 387 24.56 -15.67 -11.00
C GLU A 387 23.24 -15.77 -10.24
N ASP A 388 22.15 -15.26 -10.85
CA ASP A 388 20.79 -15.41 -10.33
C ASP A 388 20.67 -15.00 -8.85
N SER A 389 21.30 -13.89 -8.47
CA SER A 389 21.55 -13.57 -7.06
C SER A 389 21.10 -12.17 -6.65
N LEU A 390 20.53 -12.08 -5.45
CA LEU A 390 20.27 -10.82 -4.75
C LEU A 390 21.31 -10.62 -3.65
N LEU A 391 22.25 -9.70 -3.88
CA LEU A 391 23.18 -9.22 -2.86
C LEU A 391 22.55 -8.01 -2.15
N MET A 392 22.28 -8.12 -0.85
CA MET A 392 21.70 -7.00 -0.09
C MET A 392 22.67 -5.83 0.14
N GLY A 393 23.98 -6.07 0.00
CA GLY A 393 25.02 -5.09 0.26
C GLY A 393 25.35 -4.93 1.75
N ALA A 394 25.86 -3.75 2.12
CA ALA A 394 26.37 -3.48 3.47
C ALA A 394 25.88 -2.14 4.04
N ASP A 395 25.75 -2.08 5.37
CA ASP A 395 25.35 -0.86 6.09
C ASP A 395 26.48 0.18 6.18
N TYR A 396 27.75 -0.25 6.08
CA TYR A 396 28.97 0.57 6.16
C TYR A 396 30.14 -0.10 5.40
N TYR A 397 31.17 0.67 5.02
CA TYR A 397 32.43 0.15 4.46
C TYR A 397 33.41 -0.23 5.57
N GLU A 398 34.28 -1.20 5.30
CA GLU A 398 35.36 -1.57 6.24
C GLU A 398 36.61 -0.74 5.95
N VAL A 399 37.17 -0.11 6.99
CA VAL A 399 38.43 0.63 6.84
C VAL A 399 39.60 -0.31 7.13
N LYS A 400 40.34 -0.70 6.10
CA LYS A 400 41.61 -1.42 6.27
C LYS A 400 42.71 -0.43 6.69
N TYR A 401 43.17 -0.52 7.93
CA TYR A 401 44.17 0.38 8.51
C TYR A 401 45.57 0.33 7.86
N ASN A 402 45.85 -0.59 6.93
CA ASN A 402 47.20 -0.80 6.38
C ASN A 402 47.30 -0.97 4.85
N GLN A 403 46.25 -0.67 4.09
CA GLN A 403 46.31 -0.66 2.62
C GLN A 403 45.55 0.54 2.09
N THR A 404 46.12 1.22 1.10
CA THR A 404 45.58 2.42 0.42
C THR A 404 44.32 2.14 -0.41
N GLU A 405 43.70 0.97 -0.25
CA GLU A 405 42.51 0.54 -0.98
C GLU A 405 41.36 0.25 -0.01
N LEU A 406 40.22 0.89 -0.27
CA LEU A 406 38.95 0.67 0.43
C LEU A 406 38.40 -0.72 0.06
N CYS A 407 38.01 -1.51 1.07
CA CYS A 407 37.06 -2.61 0.92
C CYS A 407 35.69 -2.14 1.40
#